data_AF-A0A640W7B5-F1
#
_entry.id   AF-A0A640W7B5-F1
#
_cell.length_a   1.000
_cell.length_b   1.000
_cell.length_c   1.000
_cell.angle_alpha   90.00
_cell.angle_beta   90.00
_cell.angle_gamma   90.00
#
_symmetry.space_group_name_H-M   'P 1'
#
loop_
_entity.id
_entity.type
_entity.pdbx_description
1 polymer ?
#
loop_
_entity_poly.entity_id
_entity_poly.type
_entity_poly.pdbx_seq_one_letter_code
_entity_poly.pdbx_strand_id
1 'polypeptide(L)'
;MFIPLVTLFIASLLLPAISSYYFNLLMRFIRVRRGAILVAGALAVWLAYIFFMLPWIFIGEDVLEVRLLAYSLSLIGLLILSYGVIRIYMDWREVIR
;
A
#
# COMPACT_ATOMS: atom_id res chain seq x y z
N MET A 1 5.07 25.30 -11.91
CA MET A 1 3.87 25.15 -11.06
C MET A 1 3.93 23.80 -10.32
N PHE A 2 4.92 23.59 -9.44
CA PHE A 2 5.29 22.26 -8.92
C PHE A 2 5.39 22.15 -7.38
N ILE A 3 5.53 23.28 -6.68
CA ILE A 3 5.74 23.30 -5.22
C ILE A 3 4.61 22.62 -4.44
N PRO A 4 3.31 22.93 -4.66
CA PRO A 4 2.24 22.28 -3.90
C PRO A 4 2.16 20.77 -4.15
N LEU A 5 2.39 20.32 -5.39
CA LEU A 5 2.39 18.89 -5.74
C LEU A 5 3.51 18.14 -5.02
N VAL A 6 4.72 18.69 -5.03
CA VAL A 6 5.88 18.08 -4.36
C VAL A 6 5.69 18.04 -2.84
N THR A 7 5.17 19.12 -2.25
CA THR A 7 4.89 19.15 -0.80
C THR A 7 3.86 18.10 -0.40
N LEU A 8 2.76 18.00 -1.15
CA LEU A 8 1.72 16.99 -0.90
C LEU A 8 2.23 15.56 -1.11
N PHE A 9 3.09 15.36 -2.11
CA PHE A 9 3.72 14.06 -2.35
C PHE A 9 4.63 13.67 -1.18
N ILE A 10 5.53 14.55 -0.73
CA ILE A 10 6.39 14.27 0.42
C ILE A 10 5.55 13.97 1.68
N ALA A 11 4.50 14.76 1.93
CA ALA A 11 3.58 14.52 3.03
C ALA A 11 2.88 13.16 2.91
N SER A 12 2.44 12.77 1.71
CA SER A 12 1.77 11.49 1.47
C SER A 12 2.70 10.29 1.60
N LEU A 13 4.02 10.44 1.42
CA LEU A 13 4.99 9.38 1.68
C LEU A 13 5.12 9.03 3.17
N LEU A 14 4.84 9.97 4.08
CA LEU A 14 4.93 9.75 5.52
C LEU A 14 3.71 9.02 6.09
N LEU A 15 2.53 9.23 5.49
CA LEU A 15 1.28 8.66 5.99
C LEU A 15 1.30 7.12 6.07
N PRO A 16 1.78 6.37 5.07
CA PRO A 16 1.84 4.90 5.12
C PRO A 16 2.79 4.39 6.20
N ALA A 17 3.90 5.08 6.45
CA ALA A 17 4.83 4.71 7.52
C ALA A 17 4.16 4.83 8.90
N ILE A 18 3.48 5.96 9.15
CA ILE A 18 2.73 6.19 10.39
C ILE A 18 1.58 5.20 10.53
N SER A 19 0.79 5.01 9.47
CA SER A 19 -0.32 4.06 9.45
C SER A 19 0.14 2.62 9.71
N SER A 20 1.26 2.20 9.11
CA SER A 20 1.85 0.87 9.32
C SER A 20 2.29 0.65 10.76
N TYR A 21 2.82 1.69 11.43
CA TYR A 21 3.16 1.60 12.86
C TYR A 21 1.93 1.28 13.73
N TYR A 22 0.85 2.07 13.59
CA TYR A 22 -0.38 1.85 14.35
C TYR A 22 -1.09 0.55 13.97
N PHE A 23 -1.05 0.16 12.70
CA PHE A 23 -1.60 -1.10 12.24
C PHE A 23 -0.86 -2.30 12.86
N ASN A 24 0.47 -2.29 12.90
CA ASN A 24 1.25 -3.34 13.54
C ASN A 24 1.00 -3.40 15.05
N LEU A 25 0.86 -2.24 15.69
CA LEU A 25 0.48 -2.16 17.11
C LEU A 25 -0.88 -2.82 17.34
N LEU A 26 -1.90 -2.46 16.56
CA LEU A 26 -3.24 -3.05 16.62
C LEU A 26 -3.21 -4.56 16.39
N MET A 27 -2.51 -5.01 15.35
CA MET A 27 -2.38 -6.43 15.01
C MET A 27 -1.77 -7.27 16.12
N ARG A 28 -0.80 -6.70 16.85
CA ARG A 28 -0.23 -7.33 18.06
C ARG A 28 -1.27 -7.46 19.17
N PHE A 29 -2.11 -6.45 19.40
CA PHE A 29 -3.18 -6.49 20.41
C PHE A 29 -4.23 -7.58 20.10
N ILE A 30 -4.67 -7.67 18.84
CA ILE A 30 -5.67 -8.67 18.41
C ILE A 30 -5.06 -10.05 18.12
N ARG A 31 -3.74 -10.23 18.36
CA ARG A 31 -2.98 -11.48 18.15
C ARG A 31 -3.12 -12.10 16.76
N VAL A 32 -3.36 -11.29 15.73
CA VAL A 32 -3.47 -11.78 14.34
C VAL A 32 -2.07 -11.93 13.76
N ARG A 33 -1.60 -13.19 13.64
CA ARG A 33 -0.27 -13.52 13.10
C ARG A 33 -0.09 -13.14 11.61
N ARG A 34 -1.19 -12.98 10.87
CA ARG A 34 -1.18 -12.74 9.41
C ARG A 34 -1.15 -11.28 9.00
N GLY A 35 -1.00 -10.34 9.94
CA GLY A 35 -0.92 -8.91 9.63
C GLY A 35 0.22 -8.53 8.68
N ALA A 36 1.31 -9.30 8.67
CA ALA A 36 2.46 -9.07 7.79
C ALA A 36 2.11 -9.15 6.29
N ILE A 37 1.16 -10.02 5.89
CA ILE A 37 0.70 -10.12 4.49
C ILE A 37 0.01 -8.82 4.07
N LEU A 38 -0.79 -8.23 4.96
CA LEU A 38 -1.45 -6.96 4.67
C LEU A 38 -0.45 -5.81 4.55
N VAL A 39 0.60 -5.79 5.38
CA VAL A 39 1.68 -4.81 5.27
C VAL A 39 2.42 -4.98 3.93
N ALA A 40 2.73 -6.21 3.51
CA ALA A 40 3.38 -6.46 2.23
C ALA A 40 2.54 -5.99 1.05
N GLY A 41 1.23 -6.26 1.05
CA GLY A 41 0.31 -5.77 0.03
C GLY A 41 0.22 -4.24 0.01
N ALA A 42 0.15 -3.61 1.18
CA ALA A 42 0.14 -2.15 1.31
C ALA A 42 1.44 -1.52 0.80
N LEU A 43 2.60 -2.13 1.07
CA LEU A 43 3.90 -1.67 0.55
C LEU A 43 3.96 -1.74 -0.99
N ALA A 44 3.42 -2.79 -1.60
CA ALA A 44 3.36 -2.90 -3.05
C ALA A 44 2.49 -1.79 -3.68
N VAL A 45 1.32 -1.50 -3.11
CA VAL A 45 0.45 -0.39 -3.54
C VAL A 45 1.10 0.96 -3.30
N TRP A 46 1.82 1.13 -2.19
CA TRP A 46 2.55 2.36 -1.90
C TRP A 46 3.68 2.60 -2.90
N LEU A 47 4.44 1.56 -3.24
CA LEU A 47 5.48 1.62 -4.25
C LEU A 47 4.89 1.94 -5.64
N ALA A 48 3.73 1.36 -5.97
CA ALA A 48 3.01 1.70 -7.19
C ALA A 48 2.64 3.18 -7.26
N TYR A 49 2.14 3.76 -6.16
CA TYR A 49 1.84 5.18 -6.07
C TYR A 49 3.08 6.06 -6.29
N ILE A 50 4.22 5.69 -5.68
CA ILE A 50 5.50 6.39 -5.87
C ILE A 50 5.85 6.41 -7.37
N PHE A 51 5.92 5.25 -8.00
CA PHE A 51 6.26 5.17 -9.43
C PHE A 51 5.26 5.91 -10.31
N PHE A 52 3.97 5.84 -9.98
CA PHE A 52 2.93 6.57 -10.71
C PHE A 52 3.16 8.09 -10.67
N MET A 53 3.55 8.65 -9.52
CA MET A 53 3.74 10.09 -9.33
C MET A 53 5.06 10.64 -9.87
N LEU A 54 6.12 9.81 -9.95
CA LEU A 54 7.46 10.25 -10.33
C LEU A 54 7.52 11.00 -11.69
N PRO A 55 6.93 10.49 -12.80
CA PRO A 55 6.95 11.20 -14.08
C PRO A 55 6.30 12.57 -14.00
N TRP A 56 5.15 12.67 -13.33
CA TRP A 56 4.45 13.94 -13.14
C TRP A 56 5.26 14.95 -12.36
N ILE A 57 6.12 14.52 -11.42
CA ILE A 57 6.94 15.40 -10.59
C ILE A 57 8.20 15.85 -11.32
N PHE A 58 8.91 14.94 -12.00
CA PHE A 58 10.22 15.19 -12.57
C PHE A 58 10.19 15.62 -14.04
N ILE A 59 9.21 15.14 -14.80
CA ILE A 59 9.09 15.36 -16.25
C ILE A 59 7.92 16.31 -16.53
N GLY A 60 6.83 16.19 -15.77
CA GLY A 60 5.62 17.00 -15.94
C GLY A 60 4.61 16.38 -16.91
N GLU A 61 4.92 15.21 -17.46
CA GLU A 61 4.04 14.43 -18.32
C GLU A 61 4.09 12.94 -17.94
N ASP A 62 3.13 12.18 -18.47
CA ASP A 62 3.06 10.75 -18.25
C ASP A 62 4.10 9.99 -19.10
N VAL A 63 4.71 8.98 -18.48
CA VAL A 63 5.57 8.01 -19.17
C VAL A 63 4.89 6.65 -19.14
N LEU A 64 4.56 6.12 -20.33
CA LEU A 64 3.75 4.91 -20.50
C LEU A 64 4.33 3.71 -19.76
N GLU A 65 5.65 3.49 -19.87
CA GLU A 65 6.36 2.36 -19.27
C GLU A 65 6.26 2.39 -17.74
N VAL A 66 6.43 3.57 -17.15
CA VAL A 66 6.36 3.76 -15.69
C VAL A 66 4.92 3.59 -15.19
N ARG A 67 3.95 4.07 -15.96
CA ARG A 67 2.52 3.88 -15.66
C ARG A 67 2.13 2.40 -15.69
N LEU A 68 2.56 1.65 -16.70
CA LEU A 68 2.30 0.20 -16.78
C LEU A 68 2.94 -0.57 -15.62
N LEU A 69 4.16 -0.18 -15.21
CA LEU A 69 4.80 -0.72 -14.02
C LEU A 69 3.99 -0.42 -12.76
N ALA A 70 3.55 0.83 -12.57
CA ALA A 70 2.72 1.22 -11.43
C ALA A 70 1.40 0.44 -11.39
N TYR A 71 0.73 0.25 -12.52
CA TYR A 71 -0.49 -0.56 -12.60
C TYR A 71 -0.24 -2.03 -12.26
N SER A 72 0.87 -2.59 -12.74
CA SER A 72 1.27 -3.96 -12.42
C SER A 72 1.52 -4.13 -10.92
N LEU A 73 2.25 -3.21 -10.30
CA LEU A 73 2.49 -3.20 -8.86
C LEU A 73 1.20 -3.02 -8.05
N SER A 74 0.29 -2.16 -8.52
CA SER A 74 -1.02 -1.93 -7.90
C SER A 74 -1.85 -3.21 -7.91
N LEU A 75 -1.90 -3.90 -9.06
CA LEU A 75 -2.63 -5.16 -9.20
C LEU A 75 -2.06 -6.23 -8.27
N ILE A 76 -0.73 -6.40 -8.23
CA ILE A 76 -0.07 -7.35 -7.33
C ILE A 76 -0.39 -7.02 -5.86
N GLY A 77 -0.26 -5.75 -5.48
CA GLY A 77 -0.57 -5.30 -4.13
C GLY A 77 -2.02 -5.56 -3.73
N LEU A 78 -2.97 -5.28 -4.63
CA LEU A 78 -4.40 -5.56 -4.41
C LEU A 78 -4.67 -7.06 -4.27
N LEU A 79 -4.06 -7.91 -5.10
CA LEU A 79 -4.21 -9.36 -4.98
C LEU A 79 -3.69 -9.88 -3.63
N ILE A 80 -2.54 -9.38 -3.15
CA ILE A 80 -1.99 -9.73 -1.84
C ILE A 80 -2.93 -9.28 -0.72
N LEU A 81 -3.46 -8.04 -0.81
CA LEU A 81 -4.41 -7.51 0.17
C LEU A 81 -5.70 -8.33 0.21
N SER A 82 -6.30 -8.61 -0.94
CA SER A 82 -7.50 -9.44 -1.04
C SER A 82 -7.28 -10.83 -0.45
N TYR A 83 -6.17 -11.48 -0.78
CA TYR A 83 -5.80 -12.77 -0.19
C TYR A 83 -5.64 -12.68 1.34
N GLY A 84 -4.96 -11.64 1.83
CA GLY A 84 -4.77 -11.40 3.26
C GLY A 84 -6.09 -11.26 4.01
N VAL A 85 -7.02 -10.47 3.47
CA VAL A 85 -8.36 -10.27 4.05
C VAL A 85 -9.15 -11.57 4.07
N ILE A 86 -9.20 -12.31 2.96
CA ILE A 86 -9.91 -13.60 2.88
C ILE A 86 -9.36 -14.58 3.92
N ARG A 87 -8.04 -14.65 4.07
CA ARG A 87 -7.39 -15.56 5.01
C ARG A 87 -7.64 -15.19 6.47
N ILE A 88 -7.68 -13.90 6.81
CA ILE A 88 -8.04 -13.44 8.15
C ILE A 88 -9.51 -13.79 8.45
N TYR A 89 -10.40 -13.57 7.49
CA TYR A 89 -11.81 -13.91 7.63
C TYR A 89 -12.02 -15.42 7.85
N MET A 90 -11.31 -16.27 7.10
CA MET A 90 -11.37 -17.72 7.30
C MET A 90 -10.89 -18.15 8.68
N ASP A 91 -9.75 -17.62 9.14
CA ASP A 91 -9.23 -17.94 10.48
C ASP A 91 -10.21 -17.54 11.58
N TRP A 92 -10.91 -16.41 11.43
CA TRP A 92 -11.93 -15.97 12.39
C TRP A 92 -13.20 -16.81 12.33
N ARG A 93 -13.62 -17.24 11.14
CA ARG A 93 -14.79 -18.11 10.96
C ARG A 93 -14.61 -19.46 11.64
N GLU A 94 -13.39 -19.99 11.67
CA GLU A 94 -13.06 -21.24 12.37
C GLU A 94 -13.14 -21.10 13.90
N VAL A 95 -12.92 -19.90 14.46
CA VAL A 95 -12.94 -19.65 15.91
C VAL A 95 -14.35 -19.38 16.45
N ILE A 96 -15.27 -18.87 15.62
CA ILE A 96 -16.66 -18.53 16.02
C ILE A 96 -17.60 -19.76 15.97
N ARG A 97 -17.17 -20.86 15.35
CA ARG A 97 -17.89 -22.15 15.41
C ARG A 97 -17.59 -22.89 16.70
#